data_AF-K1SMZ2-F1
#
_entry.id   AF-K1SMZ2-F1
#
_cell.length_a   1.000
_cell.length_b   1.000
_cell.length_c   1.000
_cell.angle_alpha   90.00
_cell.angle_beta   90.00
_cell.angle_gamma   90.00
#
_symmetry.space_group_name_H-M   'P 1'
#
loop_
_entity.id
_entity.type
_entity.pdbx_description
1 polymer ?
#
loop_
_entity_poly.entity_id
_entity_poly.type
_entity_poly.pdbx_seq_one_letter_code
_entity_poly.pdbx_strand_id
1 'polypeptide(L)'
;MFLAPVLYLIYAILYGIFTVITYYVGFRAGFSFSAGCTDLVFSSTLPAASKTWLIIPLGIAAFIVFYVVFRFAITKFDLKTPGREDDDVEAEKQAELGNNDYTQVASIILEGIGGKENVVEIDNCITRLRLEVKDNTIVDEKKIKS
;
A
#
# COMPACT_ATOMS: atom_id res chain seq x y z
N MET A 1 0.11 -7.87 1.18
CA MET A 1 -0.70 -9.09 0.93
C MET A 1 0.08 -10.09 0.08
N PHE A 2 0.53 -9.71 -1.12
CA PHE A 2 1.23 -10.62 -2.03
C PHE A 2 2.68 -10.94 -1.61
N LEU A 3 3.38 -9.99 -1.00
CA LEU A 3 4.78 -10.16 -0.60
C LEU A 3 4.97 -11.14 0.58
N ALA A 4 4.09 -11.07 1.59
CA ALA A 4 4.15 -11.91 2.78
C ALA A 4 2.73 -12.45 3.14
N PRO A 5 2.28 -13.54 2.51
CA PRO A 5 0.94 -14.11 2.73
C PRO A 5 0.70 -14.51 4.20
N VAL A 6 1.73 -15.01 4.88
CA VAL A 6 1.67 -15.38 6.30
C VAL A 6 1.38 -14.16 7.18
N LEU A 7 2.02 -13.03 6.89
CA LEU A 7 1.78 -11.78 7.63
C LEU A 7 0.34 -11.28 7.42
N TYR A 8 -0.23 -11.51 6.23
CA TYR A 8 -1.63 -11.19 5.94
C TYR A 8 -2.62 -12.10 6.69
N LEU A 9 -2.31 -13.39 6.87
CA LEU A 9 -3.13 -14.27 7.70
C LEU A 9 -3.17 -13.79 9.17
N ILE A 10 -2.01 -13.41 9.71
CA ILE A 10 -1.90 -12.84 11.07
C ILE A 10 -2.74 -11.56 11.17
N TYR A 11 -2.63 -10.68 10.17
CA TYR A 11 -3.47 -9.48 10.06
C TYR A 11 -4.96 -9.82 10.11
N ALA A 12 -5.44 -10.77 9.30
CA ALA A 12 -6.85 -11.11 9.21
C ALA A 12 -7.41 -11.65 10.54
N ILE A 13 -6.65 -12.48 11.24
CA ILE A 13 -7.02 -13.00 12.56
C ILE A 13 -7.10 -11.86 13.59
N LEU A 14 -6.07 -11.02 13.66
CA LEU A 14 -6.06 -9.88 14.58
C LEU A 14 -7.21 -8.92 14.28
N TYR A 15 -7.46 -8.62 13.00
CA TYR A 15 -8.57 -7.77 12.58
C TYR A 15 -9.90 -8.34 13.08
N GLY A 16 -10.16 -9.64 12.86
CA GLY A 16 -11.37 -10.31 13.34
C GLY A 16 -11.54 -10.22 14.87
N ILE A 17 -10.45 -10.43 15.63
CA ILE A 17 -10.48 -10.28 17.10
C ILE A 17 -10.87 -8.85 17.49
N PHE A 18 -10.26 -7.84 16.87
CA PHE A 18 -10.58 -6.44 17.17
C PHE A 18 -12.01 -6.07 16.78
N THR A 19 -12.56 -6.61 15.69
CA THR A 19 -13.98 -6.42 15.31
C THR A 19 -14.92 -7.04 16.34
N VAL A 20 -14.58 -8.20 16.90
CA VAL A 20 -15.38 -8.82 17.96
C VAL A 20 -15.33 -7.98 19.24
N ILE A 21 -14.15 -7.46 19.60
CA ILE A 21 -13.98 -6.56 20.75
C ILE A 21 -14.81 -5.28 20.58
N THR A 22 -14.77 -4.63 19.42
CA THR A 22 -15.53 -3.40 19.17
C THR A 22 -17.03 -3.64 19.27
N TYR A 23 -17.52 -4.80 18.81
CA TYR A 23 -18.91 -5.23 18.99
C TYR A 23 -19.29 -5.34 20.48
N TYR A 24 -18.51 -6.06 21.29
CA TYR A 24 -18.83 -6.26 22.72
C TYR A 24 -18.76 -4.98 23.54
N VAL A 25 -17.83 -4.08 23.23
CA VAL A 25 -17.73 -2.78 23.93
C VAL A 25 -18.86 -1.83 23.47
N GLY A 26 -19.49 -2.12 22.33
CA GLY A 26 -20.59 -1.35 21.76
C GLY A 26 -20.12 -0.09 21.03
N PHE A 27 -18.89 -0.09 20.51
CA PHE A 27 -18.40 0.98 19.66
C PHE A 27 -19.11 0.90 18.29
N ARG A 28 -19.74 2.00 17.87
CA ARG A 28 -20.43 2.11 16.58
C ARG A 28 -20.08 3.45 15.93
N ALA A 29 -19.50 3.38 14.74
CA ALA A 29 -19.22 4.55 13.91
C ALA A 29 -19.79 4.31 12.50
N GLY A 30 -20.19 5.38 11.83
CA GLY A 30 -20.63 5.31 10.43
C GLY A 30 -19.45 5.02 9.49
N PHE A 31 -19.73 4.28 8.43
CA PHE A 31 -18.78 3.95 7.37
C PHE A 31 -19.35 4.50 6.06
N SER A 32 -18.67 5.47 5.45
CA SER A 32 -19.16 6.10 4.21
C SER A 32 -18.28 5.74 3.02
N PHE A 33 -16.98 6.01 3.12
CA PHE A 33 -16.03 5.76 2.02
C PHE A 33 -14.79 4.98 2.46
N SER A 34 -14.22 5.30 3.63
CA SER A 34 -12.89 4.81 4.01
C SER A 34 -12.77 4.32 5.46
N ALA A 35 -13.81 4.43 6.30
CA ALA A 35 -13.66 4.32 7.78
C ALA A 35 -12.60 5.28 8.35
N GLY A 36 -12.29 6.36 7.65
CA GLY A 36 -11.21 7.27 8.04
C GLY A 36 -11.61 8.18 9.19
N CYS A 37 -10.66 9.02 9.63
CA CYS A 37 -10.92 10.09 10.59
C CYS A 37 -12.08 10.99 10.14
N THR A 38 -12.14 11.31 8.85
CA THR A 38 -13.22 12.09 8.24
C THR A 38 -14.59 11.43 8.43
N ASP A 39 -14.69 10.12 8.15
CA ASP A 39 -15.93 9.35 8.35
C ASP A 39 -16.33 9.35 9.83
N LEU A 40 -15.37 9.23 10.75
CA LEU A 40 -15.62 9.28 12.19
C LEU A 40 -16.17 10.64 12.63
N VAL A 41 -15.55 11.74 12.20
CA VAL A 41 -15.94 13.11 12.58
C VAL A 41 -17.37 13.39 12.13
N PHE A 42 -17.68 13.15 10.85
CA PHE A 42 -19.01 13.41 10.31
C PHE A 42 -20.06 12.41 10.79
N SER A 43 -19.68 11.15 11.05
CA SER A 43 -20.63 10.13 11.52
C SER A 43 -20.89 10.18 13.01
N SER A 44 -20.07 10.89 13.79
CA SER A 44 -20.18 10.93 15.26
C SER A 44 -21.49 11.54 15.77
N THR A 45 -22.17 12.35 14.95
CA THR A 45 -23.43 13.02 15.28
C THR A 45 -24.67 12.21 14.87
N LEU A 46 -24.51 11.10 14.16
CA LEU A 46 -25.63 10.27 13.74
C LEU A 46 -26.23 9.48 14.91
N PRO A 47 -27.56 9.28 14.94
CA PRO A 47 -28.24 8.55 16.02
C PRO A 47 -27.84 7.07 16.11
N ALA A 48 -27.26 6.51 15.05
CA ALA A 48 -26.74 5.14 15.02
C ALA A 48 -25.31 5.02 15.57
N ALA A 49 -24.59 6.14 15.75
CA ALA A 49 -23.25 6.16 16.32
C ALA A 49 -23.31 6.04 17.84
N SER A 50 -22.40 5.25 18.42
CA SER A 50 -22.38 4.99 19.85
C SER A 50 -20.96 4.84 20.35
N LYS A 51 -20.67 5.50 21.48
CA LYS A 51 -19.38 5.46 22.17
C LYS A 51 -18.18 5.74 21.24
N THR A 52 -18.35 6.65 20.29
CA THR A 52 -17.37 6.98 19.24
C THR A 52 -16.01 7.42 19.80
N TRP A 53 -15.97 7.97 21.01
CA TRP A 53 -14.74 8.35 21.72
C TRP A 53 -13.82 7.15 22.05
N LEU A 54 -14.35 5.93 22.12
CA LEU A 54 -13.56 4.72 22.40
C LEU A 54 -12.58 4.36 21.30
N ILE A 55 -12.66 5.01 20.13
CA ILE A 55 -11.68 4.84 19.05
C ILE A 55 -10.25 5.15 19.52
N ILE A 56 -10.07 6.06 20.47
CA ILE A 56 -8.74 6.44 20.99
C ILE A 56 -8.13 5.28 21.80
N PRO A 57 -8.76 4.80 22.90
CA PRO A 57 -8.21 3.68 23.65
C PRO A 57 -8.14 2.38 22.83
N LEU A 58 -9.14 2.10 21.99
CA LEU A 58 -9.12 0.92 21.11
C LEU A 58 -8.01 1.03 20.06
N GLY A 59 -7.80 2.22 19.49
CA GLY A 59 -6.75 2.49 18.52
C GLY A 59 -5.35 2.36 19.12
N ILE A 60 -5.14 2.86 20.34
CA ILE A 60 -3.87 2.69 21.06
C ILE A 60 -3.61 1.21 21.36
N ALA A 61 -4.62 0.49 21.87
CA ALA A 61 -4.52 -0.94 22.13
C ALA A 61 -4.20 -1.73 20.84
N ALA A 62 -4.90 -1.42 19.73
CA ALA A 62 -4.63 -2.00 18.42
C ALA A 62 -3.21 -1.69 17.95
N PHE A 63 -2.77 -0.44 18.04
CA PHE A 63 -1.41 -0.06 17.65
C PHE A 63 -0.35 -0.87 18.38
N ILE A 64 -0.46 -0.99 19.71
CA ILE A 64 0.50 -1.75 20.52
C ILE A 64 0.50 -3.23 20.13
N VAL A 65 -0.68 -3.85 20.05
CA VAL A 65 -0.79 -5.28 19.74
C VAL A 65 -0.28 -5.58 18.33
N PHE A 66 -0.74 -4.83 17.33
CA PHE A 66 -0.30 -5.03 15.95
C PHE A 66 1.21 -4.79 15.82
N TYR A 67 1.74 -3.72 16.40
CA TYR A 67 3.17 -3.44 16.33
C TYR A 67 4.01 -4.57 16.92
N VAL A 68 3.67 -5.04 18.13
CA VAL A 68 4.43 -6.10 18.80
C VAL A 68 4.33 -7.42 18.04
N VAL A 69 3.12 -7.83 17.65
CA VAL A 69 2.91 -9.10 16.93
C VAL A 69 3.57 -9.07 15.55
N PHE A 70 3.41 -7.99 14.79
CA PHE A 70 4.02 -7.88 13.46
C PHE A 70 5.53 -7.81 13.58
N ARG A 71 6.07 -6.98 14.48
CA ARG A 71 7.52 -6.87 14.66
C ARG A 71 8.11 -8.22 15.05
N PHE A 72 7.47 -8.95 15.97
CA PHE A 72 7.91 -10.29 16.36
C PHE A 72 7.85 -11.27 15.17
N ALA A 73 6.76 -11.30 14.41
CA ALA A 73 6.62 -12.18 13.26
C ALA A 73 7.67 -11.86 12.16
N ILE A 74 7.88 -10.58 11.88
CA ILE A 74 8.82 -10.10 10.85
C ILE A 74 10.26 -10.47 11.22
N THR A 75 10.69 -10.25 12.47
CA THR A 75 12.07 -10.54 12.89
C THR A 75 12.32 -12.02 13.15
N LYS A 76 11.32 -12.76 13.63
CA LYS A 76 11.48 -14.18 13.97
C LYS A 76 11.46 -15.09 12.74
N PHE A 77 10.61 -14.79 11.77
CA PHE A 77 10.44 -15.58 10.54
C PHE A 77 11.10 -14.95 9.32
N ASP A 78 11.87 -13.88 9.55
CA ASP A 78 12.59 -13.14 8.52
C ASP A 78 11.72 -12.80 7.29
N LEU A 79 10.52 -12.30 7.55
CA LEU A 79 9.57 -11.99 6.49
C LEU A 79 10.06 -10.79 5.68
N LYS A 80 10.16 -10.97 4.35
CA LYS A 80 10.48 -9.91 3.39
C LYS A 80 9.34 -8.92 3.35
N THR A 81 9.51 -7.80 4.03
CA THR A 81 8.65 -6.60 3.92
C THR A 81 9.33 -5.61 2.97
N PRO A 82 8.63 -4.62 2.40
CA PRO A 82 9.28 -3.57 1.63
C PRO A 82 10.46 -2.96 2.42
N GLY A 83 11.65 -2.91 1.82
CA GLY A 83 12.90 -2.51 2.48
C GLY A 83 13.65 -3.61 3.26
N ARG A 84 13.17 -4.86 3.23
CA ARG A 84 13.84 -6.07 3.75
C ARG A 84 13.94 -7.15 2.67
N GLU A 85 14.08 -6.75 1.42
CA GLU A 85 14.26 -7.65 0.28
C GLU A 85 15.77 -7.82 0.02
N ASP A 86 16.22 -9.05 -0.22
CA ASP A 86 17.64 -9.38 -0.29
C ASP A 86 18.35 -8.90 -1.57
N ASP A 87 17.64 -8.37 -2.58
CA ASP A 87 18.20 -8.18 -3.93
C ASP A 87 18.08 -6.78 -4.58
N ASP A 88 17.58 -5.73 -3.92
CA ASP A 88 17.37 -4.43 -4.61
C ASP A 88 17.97 -3.18 -3.92
N VAL A 89 18.88 -3.36 -2.96
CA VAL A 89 19.49 -2.21 -2.23
C VAL A 89 20.49 -1.41 -3.08
N GLU A 90 20.98 -1.97 -4.20
CA GLU A 90 21.91 -1.26 -5.10
C GLU A 90 21.22 -0.60 -6.30
N ALA A 91 20.09 -1.13 -6.80
CA ALA A 91 19.40 -0.56 -7.96
C ALA A 91 18.43 0.59 -7.58
N GLU A 92 17.77 0.53 -6.43
CA GLU A 92 16.80 1.57 -6.02
C GLU A 92 17.45 2.83 -5.42
N LYS A 93 18.74 2.79 -5.06
CA LYS A 93 19.47 3.94 -4.52
C LYS A 93 19.96 4.93 -5.58
N GLN A 94 19.75 4.65 -6.87
CA GLN A 94 20.20 5.50 -7.98
C GLN A 94 19.09 6.15 -8.81
N ALA A 95 17.84 6.15 -8.35
CA ALA A 95 16.85 7.07 -8.91
C ALA A 95 17.12 8.48 -8.36
N GLU A 96 18.10 9.17 -8.94
CA GLU A 96 18.20 10.62 -8.84
C GLU A 96 16.92 11.21 -9.45
N LEU A 97 15.90 11.44 -8.61
CA LEU A 97 14.73 12.27 -8.89
C LEU A 97 15.12 13.76 -9.00
N GLY A 98 16.19 14.04 -9.73
CA GLY A 98 16.78 15.36 -9.95
C GLY A 98 16.75 15.80 -11.41
N ASN A 99 16.17 14.99 -12.32
CA ASN A 99 16.08 15.40 -13.72
C ASN A 99 14.70 16.03 -14.00
N ASN A 100 14.66 17.36 -14.00
CA ASN A 100 13.48 18.14 -14.41
C ASN A 100 13.21 18.07 -15.93
N ASP A 101 14.04 17.33 -16.68
CA ASP A 101 13.85 17.10 -18.11
C ASP A 101 13.01 15.85 -18.35
N TYR A 102 11.69 16.05 -18.38
CA TYR A 102 10.71 15.01 -18.71
C TYR A 102 10.94 14.36 -20.09
N THR A 103 11.69 15.02 -20.98
CA THR A 103 12.06 14.46 -22.30
C THR A 103 13.01 13.28 -22.15
N GLN A 104 13.97 13.40 -21.23
CA GLN A 104 14.96 12.35 -20.95
C GLN A 104 14.31 11.16 -20.24
N VAL A 105 13.39 11.43 -19.31
CA VAL A 105 12.59 10.39 -18.65
C VAL A 105 11.74 9.66 -19.70
N ALA A 106 11.08 10.39 -20.60
CA ALA A 106 10.29 9.79 -21.67
C ALA A 106 11.13 8.95 -22.65
N SER A 107 12.36 9.37 -22.99
CA SER A 107 13.23 8.57 -23.85
C SER A 107 13.69 7.28 -23.18
N ILE A 108 14.04 7.32 -21.89
CA ILE A 108 14.43 6.13 -21.12
C ILE A 108 13.27 5.13 -21.03
N ILE A 109 12.06 5.62 -20.74
CA ILE A 109 10.85 4.78 -20.69
C ILE A 109 10.57 4.17 -22.08
N LEU A 110 10.69 4.95 -23.15
CA LEU A 110 10.45 4.47 -24.52
C LEU A 110 11.46 3.40 -24.93
N GLU A 111 12.74 3.57 -24.58
CA GLU A 111 13.77 2.56 -24.78
C GLU A 111 13.50 1.29 -23.96
N GLY A 112 13.10 1.45 -22.69
CA GLY A 112 12.76 0.34 -21.79
C GLY A 112 11.56 -0.49 -22.28
N ILE A 113 10.64 0.11 -23.03
CA ILE A 113 9.47 -0.59 -23.60
C ILE A 113 9.81 -1.30 -24.92
N GLY A 114 11.04 -1.18 -25.44
CA GLY A 114 11.43 -1.77 -26.73
C GLY A 114 11.12 -0.87 -27.93
N GLY A 115 10.96 0.44 -27.68
CA GLY A 115 10.83 1.46 -28.71
C GLY A 115 9.39 1.77 -29.14
N LYS A 116 9.24 2.82 -29.95
CA LYS A 116 7.95 3.32 -30.45
C LYS A 116 7.11 2.27 -31.16
N GLU A 117 7.76 1.32 -31.84
CA GLU A 117 7.07 0.29 -32.62
C GLU A 117 6.31 -0.72 -31.75
N ASN A 118 6.73 -0.86 -30.49
CA ASN A 118 6.10 -1.74 -29.52
C ASN A 118 4.87 -1.10 -28.84
N VAL A 119 4.67 0.21 -28.95
CA VAL A 119 3.55 0.91 -28.30
C VAL A 119 2.31 0.88 -29.19
N VAL A 120 1.20 0.39 -28.64
CA VAL A 120 -0.13 0.36 -29.26
C VAL A 120 -0.93 1.59 -28.86
N GLU A 121 -1.04 1.84 -27.55
CA GLU A 121 -1.82 2.93 -26.98
C GLU A 121 -1.13 3.50 -25.74
N ILE A 122 -1.31 4.80 -25.51
CA ILE A 122 -0.80 5.54 -24.35
C ILE A 122 -1.96 6.29 -23.71
N ASP A 123 -2.20 6.03 -22.43
CA ASP A 123 -3.20 6.73 -21.61
C ASP A 123 -2.58 7.12 -20.24
N ASN A 124 -3.12 8.13 -19.56
CA ASN A 124 -2.60 8.56 -18.27
C ASN A 124 -3.68 8.98 -17.28
N CYS A 125 -3.41 8.69 -16.00
CA CYS A 125 -4.15 9.21 -14.85
C CYS A 125 -3.26 10.22 -14.08
N ILE A 126 -3.75 10.74 -12.95
CA ILE A 126 -3.03 11.72 -12.11
C ILE A 126 -1.64 11.22 -11.66
N THR A 127 -1.51 9.92 -11.36
CA THR A 127 -0.27 9.35 -10.80
C THR A 127 0.24 8.13 -11.57
N ARG A 128 -0.35 7.78 -12.71
CA ARG A 128 -0.03 6.55 -13.45
C ARG A 128 -0.06 6.78 -14.95
N LEU A 129 0.97 6.32 -15.65
CA LEU A 129 1.01 6.18 -17.09
C LEU A 129 0.62 4.73 -17.45
N ARG A 130 -0.32 4.55 -18.37
CA ARG A 130 -0.80 3.26 -18.85
C ARG A 130 -0.35 3.10 -20.30
N LEU A 131 0.33 2.00 -20.58
CA LEU A 131 0.92 1.73 -21.89
C LEU A 131 0.43 0.36 -22.34
N GLU A 132 -0.20 0.32 -23.51
CA GLU A 132 -0.51 -0.94 -24.18
C GLU A 132 0.62 -1.26 -25.15
N VAL A 133 1.20 -2.45 -25.02
CA VAL A 133 2.37 -2.88 -25.79
C VAL A 133 2.05 -4.12 -26.63
N LYS A 134 2.69 -4.25 -27.80
CA LYS A 134 2.48 -5.41 -28.68
C LYS A 134 3.14 -6.67 -28.14
N ASP A 135 4.36 -6.53 -27.63
CA ASP A 135 5.17 -7.62 -27.10
C ASP A 135 5.72 -7.22 -25.72
N ASN A 136 5.28 -7.94 -24.70
CA ASN A 136 5.72 -7.71 -23.32
C ASN A 136 7.08 -8.37 -23.00
N THR A 137 7.60 -9.23 -23.87
CA THR A 137 8.86 -9.96 -23.60
C THR A 137 10.12 -9.10 -23.78
N ILE A 138 10.00 -8.02 -24.54
CA ILE A 138 11.07 -7.05 -24.81
C ILE A 138 11.08 -5.86 -23.83
N VAL A 139 10.14 -5.85 -22.88
CA VAL A 139 10.04 -4.78 -21.87
C VAL A 139 11.06 -5.02 -20.75
N ASP A 140 11.93 -4.03 -20.55
CA ASP A 140 12.95 -4.02 -19.50
C ASP A 140 12.46 -3.21 -18.30
N GLU A 141 11.82 -3.89 -17.34
CA GLU A 141 11.31 -3.27 -16.11
C GLU A 141 12.41 -2.61 -15.27
N LYS A 142 13.67 -3.08 -15.36
CA LYS A 142 14.77 -2.54 -14.55
C LYS A 142 15.17 -1.14 -15.03
N LYS A 143 15.13 -0.91 -16.34
CA LYS A 143 15.37 0.42 -16.93
C LYS A 143 14.25 1.42 -16.65
N ILE A 144 13.01 0.94 -16.58
CA ILE A 144 11.84 1.80 -16.34
C ILE A 144 11.72 2.21 -14.86
N LYS A 145 12.23 1.38 -13.93
CA LYS A 145 12.21 1.63 -12.48
C LYS A 145 13.45 2.40 -11.97
N SER A 146 14.43 2.68 -12.83
CA SER A 146 15.61 3.51 -12.55
C SER A 146 15.31 4.99 -12.65
#